data_AF-A0A6P0X942-F1
#
_entry.id   AF-A0A6P0X942-F1
#
_cell.length_a   1.000
_cell.length_b   1.000
_cell.length_c   1.000
_cell.angle_alpha   90.00
_cell.angle_beta   90.00
_cell.angle_gamma   90.00
#
_symmetry.space_group_name_H-M   'P 1'
#
loop_
_entity.id
_entity.type
_entity.pdbx_description
1 polymer ?
#
loop_
_entity_poly.entity_id
_entity_poly.type
_entity_poly.pdbx_seq_one_letter_code
_entity_poly.pdbx_strand_id
1 'polypeptide(L)'
;QLEVLKLRGGSGLQFTPVRHYQLKKLIIQTGGLSSETISQIWALHLPALEHLELWLGSDNYGGDSGVYTLRPLLDIQLFCELNYLGLRNSEYSDEIAKAIVHAPIIEQIKVLDLSMGTLSDEGGQVLLSSPAVKRLQTLDVSENFLSEAMINQLNQLNIEVLAEAQKEEEDEEYYGSSRYCSVAE
;
A
#
# COMPACT_ATOMS: atom_id res chain seq x y z
N GLN A 1 -11.11 21.34 -14.74
CA GLN A 1 -9.89 21.27 -13.90
C GLN A 1 -9.60 19.79 -13.67
N LEU A 2 -8.35 19.40 -13.37
CA LEU A 2 -7.96 17.99 -13.25
C LEU A 2 -8.39 17.41 -11.89
N GLU A 3 -9.19 16.34 -11.87
CA GLU A 3 -9.60 15.66 -10.63
C GLU A 3 -8.92 14.31 -10.40
N VAL A 4 -8.43 13.68 -11.47
CA VAL A 4 -7.79 12.37 -11.44
C VAL A 4 -6.47 12.45 -12.19
N LEU A 5 -5.38 12.08 -11.52
CA LEU A 5 -4.08 11.87 -12.12
C LEU A 5 -3.70 10.41 -11.96
N LYS A 6 -3.56 9.70 -13.09
CA LYS A 6 -3.05 8.34 -13.13
C LYS A 6 -1.79 8.32 -13.98
N LEU A 7 -0.72 7.78 -13.41
CA LEU A 7 0.58 7.62 -14.06
C LEU A 7 0.96 6.14 -14.04
N ARG A 8 1.59 5.68 -15.12
CA ARG A 8 2.20 4.34 -15.22
C ARG A 8 3.61 4.50 -15.75
N GLY A 9 4.57 3.86 -15.08
CA GLY A 9 6.00 4.00 -15.30
C GLY A 9 6.66 4.84 -14.20
N GLY A 10 7.81 4.36 -13.70
CA GLY A 10 8.54 4.98 -12.59
C GLY A 10 9.91 5.59 -12.97
N SER A 11 10.51 5.18 -14.10
CA SER A 11 11.85 5.64 -14.46
C SER A 11 11.87 7.14 -14.77
N GLY A 12 12.59 7.90 -13.95
CA GLY A 12 12.68 9.37 -14.08
C GLY A 12 11.39 10.11 -13.70
N LEU A 13 10.42 9.43 -13.08
CA LEU A 13 9.22 10.09 -12.57
C LEU A 13 9.62 11.07 -11.46
N GLN A 14 9.20 12.31 -11.59
CA GLN A 14 9.49 13.35 -10.62
C GLN A 14 8.25 14.24 -10.41
N PHE A 15 8.04 14.62 -9.15
CA PHE A 15 7.08 15.63 -8.76
C PHE A 15 7.82 16.87 -8.27
N THR A 16 7.31 18.03 -8.66
CA THR A 16 7.73 19.29 -8.06
C THR A 16 6.68 19.73 -7.04
N PRO A 17 7.06 20.40 -5.95
CA PRO A 17 6.10 20.91 -4.97
C PRO A 17 5.05 21.79 -5.66
N VAL A 18 3.80 21.32 -5.65
CA VAL A 18 2.68 22.04 -6.24
C VAL A 18 1.46 21.92 -5.34
N ARG A 19 0.65 22.98 -5.34
CA ARG A 19 -0.65 23.01 -4.69
C ARG A 19 -1.75 22.80 -5.72
N HIS A 20 -2.58 21.77 -5.52
CA HIS A 20 -3.69 21.48 -6.44
C HIS A 20 -5.00 21.24 -5.66
N TYR A 21 -5.95 22.17 -5.77
CA TYR A 21 -7.17 22.18 -4.93
C TYR A 21 -8.29 21.23 -5.36
N GLN A 22 -8.23 20.69 -6.57
CA GLN A 22 -9.30 19.84 -7.13
C GLN A 22 -8.87 18.39 -7.38
N LEU A 23 -7.60 18.05 -7.11
CA LEU A 23 -7.14 16.69 -7.39
C LEU A 23 -7.66 15.78 -6.28
N LYS A 24 -8.54 14.84 -6.66
CA LYS A 24 -9.19 13.89 -5.75
C LYS A 24 -8.53 12.52 -5.77
N LYS A 25 -7.95 12.13 -6.91
CA LYS A 25 -7.35 10.81 -7.08
C LYS A 25 -5.95 10.91 -7.68
N LEU A 26 -4.98 10.34 -6.98
CA LEU A 26 -3.60 10.16 -7.44
C LEU A 26 -3.29 8.66 -7.45
N ILE A 27 -2.96 8.13 -8.64
CA ILE A 27 -2.56 6.74 -8.84
C ILE A 27 -1.20 6.72 -9.55
N ILE A 28 -0.23 6.03 -8.96
CA ILE A 28 1.11 5.87 -9.53
C ILE A 28 1.42 4.38 -9.60
N GLN A 29 1.51 3.86 -10.81
CA GLN A 29 1.75 2.45 -11.10
C GLN A 29 3.19 2.26 -11.58
N THR A 30 4.00 1.55 -10.79
CA THR A 30 5.41 1.27 -11.10
C THR A 30 5.77 -0.15 -10.69
N GLY A 31 6.82 -0.70 -11.31
CA GLY A 31 7.47 -1.93 -10.86
C GLY A 31 8.47 -1.70 -9.72
N GLY A 32 8.88 -0.44 -9.47
CA GLY A 32 9.85 -0.03 -8.47
C GLY A 32 9.81 1.50 -8.30
N LEU A 33 9.17 1.98 -7.23
CA LEU A 33 9.00 3.40 -6.95
C LEU A 33 10.17 3.90 -6.10
N SER A 34 10.85 4.95 -6.57
CA SER A 34 11.99 5.50 -5.83
C SER A 34 11.55 6.26 -4.58
N SER A 35 12.37 6.18 -3.55
CA SER A 35 12.30 6.94 -2.30
C SER A 35 12.27 8.43 -2.55
N GLU A 36 13.00 8.89 -3.58
CA GLU A 36 12.97 10.29 -4.01
C GLU A 36 11.57 10.69 -4.50
N THR A 37 10.95 9.88 -5.36
CA THR A 37 9.59 10.14 -5.87
C THR A 37 8.57 10.15 -4.72
N ILE A 38 8.67 9.20 -3.79
CA ILE A 38 7.83 9.12 -2.61
C ILE A 38 7.95 10.40 -1.77
N SER A 39 9.18 10.85 -1.50
CA SER A 39 9.44 12.11 -0.78
C SER A 39 8.83 13.32 -1.49
N GLN A 40 8.92 13.38 -2.81
CA GLN A 40 8.34 14.47 -3.60
C GLN A 40 6.79 14.44 -3.57
N ILE A 41 6.16 13.27 -3.53
CA ILE A 41 4.70 13.13 -3.36
C ILE A 41 4.26 13.72 -2.01
N TRP A 42 5.01 13.45 -0.94
CA TRP A 42 4.72 14.02 0.38
C TRP A 42 4.87 15.54 0.45
N ALA A 43 5.64 16.13 -0.47
CA ALA A 43 5.76 17.57 -0.61
C ALA A 43 4.61 18.22 -1.41
N LEU A 44 3.68 17.44 -1.97
CA LEU A 44 2.51 17.95 -2.67
C LEU A 44 1.46 18.46 -1.68
N HIS A 45 0.83 19.59 -2.01
CA HIS A 45 -0.28 20.12 -1.22
C HIS A 45 -1.61 19.84 -1.93
N LEU A 46 -2.25 18.72 -1.57
CA LEU A 46 -3.46 18.19 -2.21
C LEU A 46 -4.63 18.13 -1.22
N PRO A 47 -5.28 19.27 -0.91
CA PRO A 47 -6.26 19.35 0.18
C PRO A 47 -7.58 18.64 -0.13
N ALA A 48 -7.84 18.28 -1.39
CA ALA A 48 -9.04 17.56 -1.81
C ALA A 48 -8.74 16.09 -2.14
N LEU A 49 -7.56 15.56 -1.79
CA LEU A 49 -7.17 14.20 -2.15
C LEU A 49 -7.96 13.18 -1.33
N GLU A 50 -8.76 12.38 -2.02
CA GLU A 50 -9.63 11.35 -1.44
C GLU A 50 -9.07 9.93 -1.69
N HIS A 51 -8.28 9.74 -2.75
CA HIS A 51 -7.71 8.45 -3.14
C HIS A 51 -6.23 8.59 -3.48
N LEU A 52 -5.39 7.87 -2.74
CA LEU A 52 -3.97 7.72 -3.01
C LEU A 52 -3.67 6.24 -3.24
N GLU A 53 -3.06 5.93 -4.38
CA GLU A 53 -2.62 4.57 -4.72
C GLU A 53 -1.19 4.62 -5.26
N LEU A 54 -0.28 3.97 -4.54
CA LEU A 54 1.12 3.85 -4.88
C LEU A 54 1.46 2.37 -5.07
N TRP A 55 1.99 2.02 -6.23
CA TRP A 55 2.57 0.71 -6.49
C TRP A 55 4.07 0.82 -6.20
N LEU A 56 4.48 0.27 -5.06
CA LEU A 56 5.80 0.49 -4.46
C LEU A 56 6.89 -0.30 -5.19
N GLY A 57 6.54 -1.47 -5.71
CA GLY A 57 7.41 -2.33 -6.48
C GLY A 57 8.50 -3.01 -5.67
N SER A 58 9.55 -3.40 -6.39
CA SER A 58 10.76 -4.01 -5.84
C SER A 58 12.05 -3.34 -6.34
N ASP A 59 13.15 -3.67 -5.67
CA ASP A 59 14.49 -3.22 -6.02
C ASP A 59 14.96 -3.68 -7.41
N ASN A 60 14.52 -4.86 -7.85
CA ASN A 60 14.76 -5.42 -9.19
C ASN A 60 14.29 -4.51 -10.33
N TYR A 61 13.35 -3.60 -10.06
CA TYR A 61 12.84 -2.61 -11.02
C TYR A 61 13.26 -1.17 -10.69
N GLY A 62 14.30 -1.01 -9.88
CA GLY A 62 14.88 0.30 -9.53
C GLY A 62 14.19 1.01 -8.37
N GLY A 63 13.31 0.31 -7.63
CA GLY A 63 12.83 0.78 -6.34
C GLY A 63 13.97 0.79 -5.31
N ASP A 64 13.92 1.72 -4.38
CA ASP A 64 14.82 1.75 -3.21
C ASP A 64 14.03 2.11 -1.93
N SER A 65 12.70 2.02 -2.02
CA SER A 65 11.79 2.41 -0.95
C SER A 65 11.68 1.35 0.13
N GLY A 66 11.23 1.76 1.31
CA GLY A 66 10.92 0.88 2.42
C GLY A 66 9.95 1.58 3.37
N VAL A 67 9.54 0.91 4.44
CA VAL A 67 8.58 1.51 5.40
C VAL A 67 9.02 2.88 5.94
N TYR A 68 10.33 3.13 6.01
CA TYR A 68 10.90 4.41 6.43
C TYR A 68 10.55 5.58 5.50
N THR A 69 10.35 5.35 4.20
CA THR A 69 9.97 6.40 3.23
C THR A 69 8.50 6.79 3.35
N LEU A 70 7.68 5.91 3.93
CA LEU A 70 6.25 6.14 4.17
C LEU A 70 5.98 6.90 5.46
N ARG A 71 6.98 7.05 6.34
CA ARG A 71 6.83 7.73 7.64
C ARG A 71 6.13 9.08 7.58
N PRO A 72 6.41 9.99 6.62
CA PRO A 72 5.67 11.25 6.56
C PRO A 72 4.14 11.07 6.40
N LEU A 73 3.70 10.05 5.65
CA LEU A 73 2.28 9.71 5.53
C LEU A 73 1.74 9.01 6.80
N LEU A 74 2.56 8.18 7.45
CA LEU A 74 2.16 7.37 8.60
C LEU A 74 2.18 8.14 9.92
N ASP A 75 3.09 9.09 10.08
CA ASP A 75 3.32 9.84 11.32
C ASP A 75 2.55 11.17 11.31
N ILE A 76 2.23 11.71 10.13
CA ILE A 76 1.60 13.02 9.94
C ILE A 76 0.37 12.87 9.03
N GLN A 77 -0.73 13.52 9.41
CA GLN A 77 -1.95 13.54 8.61
C GLN A 77 -1.81 14.53 7.43
N LEU A 78 -1.09 14.11 6.37
CA LEU A 78 -0.79 14.95 5.20
C LEU A 78 -2.02 15.27 4.34
N PHE A 79 -2.94 14.31 4.20
CA PHE A 79 -4.10 14.40 3.31
C PHE A 79 -5.39 14.23 4.13
N CYS A 80 -5.98 15.34 4.58
CA CYS A 80 -7.09 15.33 5.52
C CYS A 80 -8.39 14.69 4.99
N GLU A 81 -8.57 14.68 3.67
CA GLU A 81 -9.77 14.15 2.99
C GLU A 81 -9.59 12.71 2.46
N LEU A 82 -8.44 12.08 2.75
CA LEU A 82 -8.10 10.76 2.22
C LEU A 82 -9.05 9.69 2.77
N ASN A 83 -9.73 8.99 1.87
CA ASN A 83 -10.65 7.88 2.17
C ASN A 83 -10.09 6.53 1.71
N TYR A 84 -9.25 6.51 0.68
CA TYR A 84 -8.62 5.31 0.14
C TYR A 84 -7.10 5.45 0.17
N LEU A 85 -6.42 4.48 0.77
CA LEU A 85 -4.97 4.34 0.73
C LEU A 85 -4.60 2.95 0.18
N GLY A 86 -4.03 2.95 -1.02
CA GLY A 86 -3.40 1.78 -1.63
C GLY A 86 -1.88 1.87 -1.55
N LEU A 87 -1.26 0.93 -0.83
CA LEU A 87 0.18 0.71 -0.79
C LEU A 87 0.44 -0.67 -1.40
N ARG A 88 0.22 -0.72 -2.71
CA ARG A 88 0.12 -1.96 -3.48
C ARG A 88 1.49 -2.41 -3.95
N ASN A 89 1.54 -3.65 -4.41
CA ASN A 89 2.70 -4.19 -5.11
C ASN A 89 4.00 -3.99 -4.33
N SER A 90 4.03 -4.30 -3.04
CA SER A 90 5.17 -4.00 -2.16
C SER A 90 5.91 -5.27 -1.75
N GLU A 91 7.25 -5.23 -1.82
CA GLU A 91 8.12 -6.30 -1.29
C GLU A 91 8.23 -6.31 0.25
N TYR A 92 7.81 -5.23 0.93
CA TYR A 92 7.88 -5.05 2.39
C TYR A 92 6.47 -4.88 3.01
N SER A 93 5.53 -5.70 2.56
CA SER A 93 4.11 -5.60 2.92
C SER A 93 3.84 -5.86 4.41
N ASP A 94 4.58 -6.77 5.04
CA ASP A 94 4.44 -7.05 6.48
C ASP A 94 4.89 -5.85 7.34
N GLU A 95 5.95 -5.16 6.92
CA GLU A 95 6.44 -3.94 7.56
C GLU A 95 5.42 -2.80 7.44
N ILE A 96 4.76 -2.68 6.28
CA ILE A 96 3.65 -1.74 6.09
C ILE A 96 2.52 -2.07 7.06
N ALA A 97 2.08 -3.32 7.13
CA ALA A 97 1.03 -3.75 8.05
C ALA A 97 1.39 -3.43 9.52
N LYS A 98 2.63 -3.71 9.93
CA LYS A 98 3.17 -3.40 11.26
C LYS A 98 3.16 -1.90 11.57
N ALA A 99 3.47 -1.05 10.60
CA ALA A 99 3.52 0.40 10.81
C ALA A 99 2.12 1.05 10.76
N ILE A 100 1.29 0.67 9.79
CA ILE A 100 0.04 1.38 9.51
C ILE A 100 -1.01 1.20 10.61
N VAL A 101 -1.03 0.07 11.31
CA VAL A 101 -1.98 -0.17 12.41
C VAL A 101 -1.77 0.77 13.61
N HIS A 102 -0.64 1.49 13.65
CA HIS A 102 -0.32 2.49 14.66
C HIS A 102 -0.37 3.93 14.12
N ALA A 103 -0.58 4.11 12.82
CA ALA A 103 -0.56 5.41 12.15
C ALA A 103 -1.91 6.11 12.29
N PRO A 104 -2.00 7.44 12.54
CA PRO A 104 -3.28 8.15 12.61
C PRO A 104 -4.15 8.01 11.34
N ILE A 105 -3.52 7.79 10.18
CA ILE A 105 -4.21 7.65 8.89
C ILE A 105 -5.19 6.46 8.86
N ILE A 106 -4.93 5.39 9.64
CA ILE A 106 -5.80 4.21 9.68
C ILE A 106 -7.17 4.50 10.33
N GLU A 107 -7.24 5.54 11.17
CA GLU A 107 -8.50 6.00 11.77
C GLU A 107 -9.32 6.89 10.81
N GLN A 108 -8.67 7.40 9.76
CA GLN A 108 -9.28 8.31 8.80
C GLN A 108 -9.81 7.56 7.56
N ILE A 109 -9.01 6.65 7.00
CA ILE A 109 -9.34 5.97 5.76
C ILE A 109 -10.50 4.98 5.95
N LYS A 110 -11.21 4.73 4.86
CA LYS A 110 -12.27 3.71 4.77
C LYS A 110 -11.77 2.45 4.10
N VAL A 111 -10.80 2.59 3.19
CA VAL A 111 -10.23 1.48 2.43
C VAL A 111 -8.72 1.47 2.62
N LEU A 112 -8.22 0.33 3.09
CA LEU A 112 -6.80 -0.01 3.06
C LEU A 112 -6.58 -1.10 2.03
N ASP A 113 -5.72 -0.83 1.05
CA ASP A 113 -5.36 -1.75 -0.01
C ASP A 113 -3.85 -2.07 0.04
N LEU A 114 -3.54 -3.30 0.41
CA LEU A 114 -2.20 -3.91 0.45
C LEU A 114 -2.07 -5.03 -0.58
N SER A 115 -2.87 -4.98 -1.65
CA SER A 115 -2.91 -6.02 -2.67
C SER A 115 -1.60 -6.11 -3.48
N MET A 116 -1.43 -7.23 -4.17
CA MET A 116 -0.31 -7.49 -5.10
C MET A 116 1.06 -7.53 -4.44
N GLY A 117 1.12 -7.55 -3.12
CA GLY A 117 2.35 -7.45 -2.33
C GLY A 117 2.93 -8.81 -1.96
N THR A 118 3.62 -8.79 -0.82
CA THR A 118 4.27 -9.94 -0.19
C THR A 118 3.66 -10.27 1.17
N LEU A 119 2.48 -9.76 1.54
CA LEU A 119 1.93 -9.91 2.90
C LEU A 119 1.81 -11.40 3.29
N SER A 120 2.37 -11.76 4.45
CA SER A 120 2.25 -13.12 5.02
C SER A 120 1.26 -13.17 6.18
N ASP A 121 1.06 -14.36 6.73
CA ASP A 121 0.30 -14.57 7.95
C ASP A 121 0.83 -13.73 9.14
N GLU A 122 2.11 -13.36 9.19
CA GLU A 122 2.60 -12.44 10.21
C GLU A 122 1.96 -11.05 10.08
N GLY A 123 1.97 -10.48 8.88
CA GLY A 123 1.31 -9.20 8.59
C GLY A 123 -0.20 -9.31 8.72
N GLY A 124 -0.79 -10.40 8.25
CA GLY A 124 -2.21 -10.72 8.40
C GLY A 124 -2.65 -10.73 9.87
N GLN A 125 -1.88 -11.38 10.74
CA GLN A 125 -2.17 -11.42 12.18
C GLN A 125 -2.11 -10.03 12.82
N VAL A 126 -1.18 -9.18 12.38
CA VAL A 126 -1.10 -7.79 12.84
C VAL A 126 -2.35 -7.01 12.46
N LEU A 127 -2.79 -7.11 11.20
CA LEU A 127 -4.02 -6.46 10.72
C LEU A 127 -5.25 -6.96 11.48
N LEU A 128 -5.39 -8.29 11.63
CA LEU A 128 -6.49 -8.95 12.35
C LEU A 128 -6.59 -8.48 13.82
N SER A 129 -5.45 -8.21 14.45
CA SER A 129 -5.37 -7.81 15.86
C SER A 129 -5.66 -6.31 16.06
N SER A 130 -5.60 -5.50 15.01
CA SER A 130 -5.80 -4.04 15.11
C SER A 130 -7.27 -3.66 15.28
N PRO A 131 -7.64 -2.92 16.34
CA PRO A 131 -8.99 -2.39 16.48
C PRO A 131 -9.38 -1.38 15.39
N ALA A 132 -8.41 -0.69 14.81
CA ALA A 132 -8.66 0.32 13.78
C ALA A 132 -8.97 -0.31 12.43
N VAL A 133 -8.29 -1.39 12.06
CA VAL A 133 -8.60 -2.18 10.85
C VAL A 133 -10.05 -2.68 10.88
N LYS A 134 -10.56 -3.06 12.05
CA LYS A 134 -11.95 -3.50 12.25
C LYS A 134 -13.00 -2.40 12.03
N ARG A 135 -12.58 -1.13 11.88
CA ARG A 135 -13.45 0.01 11.57
C ARG A 135 -13.41 0.41 10.10
N LEU A 136 -12.54 -0.21 9.29
CA LEU A 136 -12.52 0.02 7.85
C LEU A 136 -13.85 -0.42 7.21
N GLN A 137 -14.12 0.09 6.02
CA GLN A 137 -15.16 -0.45 5.16
C GLN A 137 -14.63 -1.66 4.39
N THR A 138 -13.40 -1.53 3.85
CA THR A 138 -12.77 -2.56 3.02
C THR A 138 -11.29 -2.72 3.39
N LEU A 139 -10.85 -3.96 3.52
CA LEU A 139 -9.44 -4.36 3.58
C LEU A 139 -9.15 -5.24 2.35
N ASP A 140 -8.28 -4.77 1.46
CA ASP A 140 -7.81 -5.54 0.31
C ASP A 140 -6.41 -6.10 0.58
N VAL A 141 -6.34 -7.43 0.63
CA VAL A 141 -5.12 -8.24 0.79
C VAL A 141 -5.01 -9.28 -0.32
N SER A 142 -5.68 -9.08 -1.45
CA SER A 142 -5.59 -9.94 -2.62
C SER A 142 -4.16 -10.02 -3.19
N GLU A 143 -3.83 -11.11 -3.89
CA GLU A 143 -2.52 -11.28 -4.52
C GLU A 143 -1.31 -11.17 -3.56
N ASN A 144 -1.45 -11.73 -2.35
CA ASN A 144 -0.40 -11.83 -1.33
C ASN A 144 -0.04 -13.30 -1.05
N PHE A 145 0.56 -13.62 0.11
CA PHE A 145 0.96 -14.97 0.52
C PHE A 145 0.26 -15.39 1.84
N LEU A 146 -1.02 -15.03 1.98
CA LEU A 146 -1.82 -15.40 3.16
C LEU A 146 -2.30 -16.85 3.04
N SER A 147 -2.21 -17.60 4.13
CA SER A 147 -2.80 -18.94 4.20
C SER A 147 -4.32 -18.88 4.19
N GLU A 148 -4.96 -19.97 3.73
CA GLU A 148 -6.42 -20.10 3.83
C GLU A 148 -6.93 -19.92 5.26
N ALA A 149 -6.16 -20.36 6.27
CA ALA A 149 -6.51 -20.20 7.66
C ALA A 149 -6.56 -18.73 8.07
N MET A 150 -5.56 -17.94 7.68
CA MET A 150 -5.53 -16.50 7.94
C MET A 150 -6.65 -15.75 7.20
N ILE A 151 -6.89 -16.09 5.93
CA ILE A 151 -8.01 -15.51 5.16
C ILE A 151 -9.35 -15.79 5.84
N ASN A 152 -9.57 -17.03 6.29
CA ASN A 152 -10.79 -17.40 7.01
C ASN A 152 -10.99 -16.58 8.29
N GLN A 153 -9.90 -16.26 9.01
CA GLN A 153 -9.95 -15.41 10.19
C GLN A 153 -10.25 -13.94 9.85
N LEU A 154 -9.61 -13.39 8.81
CA LEU A 154 -9.88 -12.03 8.33
C LEU A 154 -11.33 -11.89 7.85
N ASN A 155 -11.88 -12.90 7.17
CA ASN A 155 -13.28 -12.93 6.73
C ASN A 155 -14.30 -13.00 7.88
N GLN A 156 -13.87 -13.23 9.14
CA GLN A 156 -14.76 -13.11 10.31
C GLN A 156 -14.91 -11.66 10.79
N LEU A 157 -14.13 -10.71 10.25
CA LEU A 157 -14.29 -9.30 10.56
C LEU A 157 -15.61 -8.78 9.98
N ASN A 158 -16.23 -7.82 10.66
CA ASN A 158 -17.46 -7.18 10.18
C ASN A 158 -17.16 -6.02 9.20
N ILE A 159 -16.29 -6.28 8.23
CA ILE A 159 -15.85 -5.39 7.16
C ILE A 159 -15.79 -6.18 5.86
N GLU A 160 -15.71 -5.53 4.70
CA GLU A 160 -15.41 -6.22 3.46
C GLU A 160 -13.93 -6.60 3.43
N VAL A 161 -13.63 -7.86 3.12
CA VAL A 161 -12.26 -8.37 2.97
C VAL A 161 -12.13 -8.95 1.57
N LEU A 162 -11.19 -8.41 0.78
CA LEU A 162 -10.81 -8.92 -0.53
C LEU A 162 -9.50 -9.69 -0.36
N ALA A 163 -9.50 -10.98 -0.68
CA ALA A 163 -8.36 -11.87 -0.37
C ALA A 163 -8.09 -12.91 -1.47
N GLU A 164 -8.68 -12.71 -2.64
CA GLU A 164 -8.53 -13.57 -3.81
C GLU A 164 -7.10 -13.62 -4.37
N ALA A 165 -6.82 -14.66 -5.15
CA ALA A 165 -5.60 -14.84 -5.92
C ALA A 165 -4.29 -14.84 -5.10
N GLN A 166 -4.28 -15.42 -3.90
CA GLN A 166 -3.04 -15.61 -3.14
C GLN A 166 -2.02 -16.43 -3.95
N LYS A 167 -0.75 -16.06 -3.79
CA LYS A 167 0.44 -16.67 -4.36
C LYS A 167 0.94 -17.77 -3.44
N GLU A 168 1.56 -18.79 -4.01
CA GLU A 168 2.26 -19.83 -3.25
C GLU A 168 3.72 -19.41 -3.04
N GLU A 169 4.27 -19.70 -1.87
CA GLU A 169 5.71 -19.56 -1.65
C GLU A 169 6.43 -20.60 -2.51
N GLU A 170 7.34 -20.14 -3.37
CA GLU A 170 8.19 -21.03 -4.15
C GLU A 170 9.40 -21.43 -3.30
N ASP A 171 9.49 -22.71 -2.94
CA ASP A 171 10.67 -23.29 -2.30
C ASP A 171 11.81 -23.39 -3.32
N GLU A 172 12.61 -22.34 -3.45
CA GLU A 172 13.86 -22.43 -4.20
C GLU A 172 14.91 -23.22 -3.39
N GLU A 173 15.25 -24.41 -3.89
CA GLU A 173 16.14 -25.43 -3.29
C GLU A 173 17.49 -24.87 -2.78
N TYR A 174 17.91 -23.68 -3.23
CA TYR A 174 19.19 -23.05 -2.90
C TYR A 174 19.10 -21.71 -2.15
N TYR A 175 17.98 -21.00 -2.18
CA TYR A 175 17.86 -19.63 -1.63
C TYR A 175 16.83 -19.49 -0.49
N GLY A 176 16.09 -20.56 -0.18
CA GLY A 176 14.98 -20.50 0.78
C GLY A 176 13.70 -19.96 0.14
N SER A 177 12.58 -20.07 0.87
CA SER A 177 11.28 -19.53 0.42
C SER A 177 11.40 -18.04 0.10
N SER A 178 10.96 -17.65 -1.11
CA SER A 178 11.03 -16.27 -1.61
C SER A 178 9.63 -15.75 -1.95
N ARG A 179 9.22 -14.66 -1.30
CA ARG A 179 7.98 -13.92 -1.60
C ARG A 179 8.28 -12.76 -2.55
N TYR A 180 7.47 -12.60 -3.59
CA TYR A 180 7.61 -11.54 -4.58
C TYR A 180 6.31 -10.75 -4.79
N CYS A 181 6.44 -9.45 -4.97
CA CYS A 181 5.32 -8.60 -5.38
C CYS A 181 5.03 -8.79 -6.88
N SER A 182 3.83 -8.43 -7.34
CA SER A 182 3.41 -8.67 -8.73
C SER A 182 4.24 -7.87 -9.74
N VAL A 183 4.59 -8.48 -10.88
CA VAL A 183 5.31 -7.77 -11.94
C VAL A 183 4.36 -6.79 -12.63
N ALA A 184 4.62 -5.50 -12.46
CA ALA A 184 3.89 -4.46 -13.16
C ALA A 184 4.55 -4.20 -14.52
N GLU A 185 4.18 -4.98 -15.55
CA GLU A 185 4.37 -4.55 -16.95
C GLU A 185 3.47 -3.36 -17.25
#